data_AF-A0A212T597-F1
#
_entry.id   AF-A0A212T597-F1
#
_cell.length_a   1.000
_cell.length_b   1.000
_cell.length_c   1.000
_cell.angle_alpha   90.00
_cell.angle_beta   90.00
_cell.angle_gamma   90.00
#
_symmetry.space_group_name_H-M   'P 1'
#
loop_
_entity.id
_entity.type
_entity.pdbx_description
1 polymer ?
#
loop_
_entity_poly.entity_id
_entity_poly.type
_entity_poly.pdbx_seq_one_letter_code
_entity_poly.pdbx_strand_id
1 'polypeptide(L)'
;MGQHSTLPLAAFLLLLPFPEVAQQKATPIAPAQPANTPAAPEAVVLAGIVEPAAMLPVKVSDHGWVRQVFFAEGEYVKKRQILLRLYQKGQNSSEFDRHFLLAPQAGILVKKQVEVGQHVPTGGTVAMLQDVAQVKVPLLMPSPLEQRLKLCDPVSVSILELPSRTFTGLVETIAHTRKPASKQTVTVLIHNTGSPRIRPGMHATVRLPIRPVPAMARR
;
A
#
# COMPACT_ATOMS: atom_id res chain seq x y z
N MET A 1 32.29 -44.43 82.08
CA MET A 1 32.69 -45.83 81.84
C MET A 1 32.95 -45.98 80.34
N GLY A 2 34.17 -46.41 79.96
CA GLY A 2 34.65 -46.75 78.60
C GLY A 2 34.89 -45.53 77.68
N GLN A 3 36.09 -44.97 77.47
CA GLN A 3 37.43 -45.45 77.08
C GLN A 3 37.60 -45.98 75.64
N HIS A 4 38.60 -45.38 74.97
CA HIS A 4 39.37 -45.75 73.75
C HIS A 4 38.67 -45.60 72.38
N SER A 5 39.06 -44.65 71.51
CA SER A 5 40.31 -44.54 70.72
C SER A 5 40.35 -45.50 69.53
N THR A 6 40.23 -44.96 68.30
CA THR A 6 41.13 -45.20 67.13
C THR A 6 40.64 -44.50 65.85
N LEU A 7 41.48 -43.60 65.32
CA LEU A 7 41.63 -43.18 63.91
C LEU A 7 41.95 -44.40 63.00
N PRO A 8 41.86 -44.37 61.65
CA PRO A 8 42.27 -43.26 60.76
C PRO A 8 41.36 -42.98 59.54
N LEU A 9 41.33 -41.74 59.05
CA LEU A 9 42.00 -41.27 57.82
C LEU A 9 41.78 -42.16 56.58
N ALA A 10 40.85 -41.76 55.72
CA ALA A 10 40.82 -42.15 54.32
C ALA A 10 40.28 -40.97 53.48
N ALA A 11 41.21 -40.22 52.90
CA ALA A 11 40.94 -39.25 51.87
C ALA A 11 40.48 -39.99 50.61
N PHE A 12 39.22 -39.79 50.20
CA PHE A 12 38.75 -40.25 48.90
C PHE A 12 38.34 -39.03 48.07
N LEU A 13 39.33 -38.54 47.34
CA LEU A 13 39.23 -37.50 46.33
C LEU A 13 38.34 -38.04 45.20
N LEU A 14 37.06 -37.66 45.23
CA LEU A 14 36.05 -38.14 44.27
C LEU A 14 36.25 -37.40 42.94
N LEU A 15 37.09 -38.00 42.10
CA LEU A 15 37.40 -37.62 40.74
C LEU A 15 36.14 -37.76 39.87
N LEU A 16 35.47 -36.64 39.57
CA LEU A 16 34.41 -36.60 38.57
C LEU A 16 35.02 -36.81 37.17
N PRO A 17 34.54 -37.76 36.35
CA PRO A 17 35.02 -37.93 34.99
C PRO A 17 34.44 -36.83 34.08
N PHE A 18 35.31 -36.12 33.38
CA PHE A 18 34.94 -35.23 32.29
C PHE A 18 34.29 -36.04 31.14
N PRO A 19 33.19 -35.56 30.53
CA PRO A 19 32.64 -36.20 29.35
C PRO A 19 33.58 -35.99 28.15
N GLU A 20 33.88 -37.13 27.53
CA GLU A 20 34.65 -37.32 26.31
C GLU A 20 34.12 -36.43 25.17
N VAL A 21 34.99 -35.60 24.59
CA VAL A 21 34.70 -34.79 23.41
C VAL A 21 34.53 -35.75 22.23
N ALA A 22 33.29 -36.04 21.87
CA ALA A 22 32.94 -36.78 20.67
C ALA A 22 33.47 -36.03 19.43
N GLN A 23 34.47 -36.60 18.76
CA GLN A 23 34.92 -36.16 17.45
C GLN A 23 33.76 -36.24 16.44
N GLN A 24 33.27 -35.09 16.01
CA GLN A 24 32.37 -35.01 14.86
C GLN A 24 33.14 -35.42 13.59
N LYS A 25 32.84 -36.63 13.12
CA LYS A 25 33.27 -37.17 11.83
C LYS A 25 32.76 -36.25 10.72
N ALA A 26 33.66 -35.56 10.03
CA ALA A 26 33.32 -34.66 8.93
C ALA A 26 32.55 -35.39 7.84
N THR A 27 31.33 -34.96 7.56
CA THR A 27 30.54 -35.40 6.42
C THR A 27 31.24 -34.96 5.13
N PRO A 28 31.42 -35.83 4.12
CA PRO A 28 32.03 -35.42 2.87
C PRO A 28 31.12 -34.42 2.15
N ILE A 29 31.69 -33.29 1.75
CA ILE A 29 31.02 -32.25 0.97
C ILE A 29 30.79 -32.84 -0.42
N ALA A 30 29.54 -33.18 -0.75
CA ALA A 30 29.17 -33.56 -2.11
C ALA A 30 29.39 -32.34 -3.03
N PRO A 31 29.98 -32.51 -4.23
CA PRO A 31 30.14 -31.41 -5.17
C PRO A 31 28.75 -30.88 -5.57
N ALA A 32 28.48 -29.63 -5.21
CA ALA A 32 27.28 -28.92 -5.65
C ALA A 32 27.32 -28.85 -7.18
N GLN A 33 26.45 -29.61 -7.84
CA GLN A 33 26.16 -29.43 -9.26
C GLN A 33 25.62 -28.00 -9.44
N PRO A 34 26.06 -27.25 -10.46
CA PRO A 34 25.46 -25.97 -10.78
C PRO A 34 24.01 -26.23 -11.18
N ALA A 35 23.08 -26.03 -10.25
CA ALA A 35 21.68 -25.93 -10.55
C ALA A 35 21.57 -24.74 -11.51
N ASN A 36 21.25 -25.03 -12.77
CA ASN A 36 20.76 -24.05 -13.73
C ASN A 36 19.42 -23.51 -13.19
N THR A 37 19.50 -22.69 -12.15
CA THR A 37 18.41 -21.85 -11.72
C THR A 37 18.22 -20.88 -12.88
N PRO A 38 17.04 -20.86 -13.54
CA PRO A 38 16.74 -19.78 -14.46
C PRO A 38 16.98 -18.50 -13.66
N ALA A 39 17.95 -17.69 -14.08
CA ALA A 39 18.26 -16.43 -13.41
C ALA A 39 16.94 -15.70 -13.20
N ALA A 40 16.58 -15.44 -11.94
CA ALA A 40 15.36 -14.73 -11.62
C ALA A 40 15.31 -13.47 -12.51
N PRO A 41 14.16 -13.17 -13.14
CA PRO A 41 14.08 -12.02 -14.02
C PRO A 41 14.62 -10.80 -13.27
N GLU A 42 15.63 -10.17 -13.84
CA GLU A 42 16.28 -9.01 -13.26
C GLU A 42 15.18 -7.99 -12.94
N ALA A 43 14.95 -7.71 -11.66
CA ALA A 43 13.82 -6.90 -11.22
C ALA A 43 14.34 -5.67 -10.49
N VAL A 44 13.85 -4.50 -10.89
CA VAL A 44 14.15 -3.24 -10.20
C VAL A 44 13.05 -2.99 -9.19
N VAL A 45 13.46 -2.71 -7.96
CA VAL A 45 12.54 -2.41 -6.86
C VAL A 45 12.58 -0.91 -6.63
N LEU A 46 11.44 -0.24 -6.77
CA LEU A 46 11.29 1.19 -6.52
C LEU A 46 10.21 1.40 -5.45
N ALA A 47 10.40 2.43 -4.64
CA ALA A 47 9.41 2.89 -3.68
C ALA A 47 8.67 4.12 -4.21
N GLY A 48 7.39 4.22 -3.90
CA GLY A 48 6.53 5.35 -4.24
C GLY A 48 5.41 5.52 -3.23
N ILE A 49 4.69 6.63 -3.34
CA ILE A 49 3.50 6.90 -2.51
C ILE A 49 2.27 6.64 -3.37
N VAL A 50 1.25 6.05 -2.77
CA VAL A 50 -0.02 5.82 -3.44
C VAL A 50 -0.82 7.12 -3.55
N GLU A 51 -1.22 7.47 -4.76
CA GLU A 51 -2.05 8.62 -5.09
C GLU A 51 -3.47 8.17 -5.49
N PRO A 52 -4.51 9.00 -5.26
CA PRO A 52 -5.86 8.71 -5.73
C PRO A 52 -5.93 8.82 -7.25
N ALA A 53 -6.88 8.13 -7.88
CA ALA A 53 -7.08 8.28 -9.34
C ALA A 53 -7.52 9.70 -9.71
N ALA A 54 -8.36 10.32 -8.89
CA ALA A 54 -8.84 11.68 -9.07
C ALA A 54 -9.29 12.31 -7.74
N MET A 55 -9.29 13.64 -7.69
CA MET A 55 -9.93 14.41 -6.62
C MET A 55 -11.13 15.14 -7.20
N LEU A 56 -12.33 14.77 -6.76
CA LEU A 56 -13.60 15.29 -7.27
C LEU A 56 -14.28 16.19 -6.25
N PRO A 57 -14.63 17.44 -6.59
CA PRO A 57 -15.46 18.26 -5.71
C PRO A 57 -16.88 17.70 -5.66
N VAL A 58 -17.39 17.46 -4.45
CA VAL A 58 -18.80 17.13 -4.24
C VAL A 58 -19.58 18.44 -4.24
N LYS A 59 -20.30 18.68 -5.33
CA LYS A 59 -21.07 19.90 -5.54
C LYS A 59 -22.54 19.69 -5.21
N VAL A 60 -23.17 20.74 -4.69
CA VAL A 60 -24.61 20.77 -4.44
C VAL A 60 -25.37 21.06 -5.72
N SER A 61 -26.40 20.27 -6.03
CA SER A 61 -27.32 20.52 -7.14
C SER A 61 -28.28 21.68 -6.83
N ASP A 62 -28.90 21.67 -5.66
CA ASP A 62 -29.91 22.66 -5.25
C ASP A 62 -29.48 23.42 -3.99
N HIS A 63 -29.63 24.75 -4.01
CA HIS A 63 -29.34 25.57 -2.83
C HIS A 63 -30.19 25.18 -1.63
N GLY A 64 -29.65 25.34 -0.43
CA GLY A 64 -30.40 25.04 0.78
C GLY A 64 -29.57 25.13 2.05
N TRP A 65 -30.23 24.92 3.17
CA TRP A 65 -29.61 24.91 4.49
C TRP A 65 -29.28 23.48 4.88
N VAL A 66 -28.07 23.26 5.40
CA VAL A 66 -27.63 21.94 5.85
C VAL A 66 -28.37 21.58 7.13
N ARG A 67 -29.28 20.59 7.05
CA ARG A 67 -29.99 20.05 8.20
C ARG A 67 -29.13 19.06 8.98
N GLN A 68 -28.42 18.21 8.24
CA GLN A 68 -27.64 17.12 8.82
C GLN A 68 -26.55 16.68 7.85
N VAL A 69 -25.38 16.33 8.40
CA VAL A 69 -24.25 15.74 7.70
C VAL A 69 -24.15 14.28 8.13
N PHE A 70 -24.03 13.35 7.17
CA PHE A 70 -23.98 11.90 7.40
C PHE A 70 -22.59 11.29 7.12
N PHE A 71 -21.56 12.13 6.95
CA PHE A 71 -20.20 11.67 6.69
C PHE A 71 -19.20 12.38 7.59
N ALA A 72 -18.07 11.71 7.82
CA ALA A 72 -16.88 12.28 8.42
C ALA A 72 -15.73 12.40 7.41
N GLU A 73 -14.72 13.21 7.73
CA GLU A 73 -13.48 13.23 6.96
C GLU A 73 -12.71 11.92 7.12
N GLY A 74 -12.12 11.44 6.04
CA GLY A 74 -11.45 10.14 5.97
C GLY A 74 -12.40 8.94 5.85
N GLU A 75 -13.72 9.17 5.83
CA GLU A 75 -14.71 8.11 5.68
C GLU A 75 -14.82 7.63 4.23
N TYR A 76 -14.94 6.30 4.07
CA TYR A 76 -15.24 5.71 2.78
C TYR A 76 -16.75 5.74 2.51
N VAL A 77 -17.13 6.30 1.37
CA VAL A 77 -18.52 6.38 0.91
C VAL A 77 -18.72 5.59 -0.37
N LYS A 78 -19.90 5.00 -0.52
CA LYS A 78 -20.32 4.30 -1.75
C LYS A 78 -20.98 5.27 -2.72
N LYS A 79 -20.98 4.92 -4.01
CA LYS A 79 -21.74 5.63 -5.04
C LYS A 79 -23.21 5.72 -4.61
N ARG A 80 -23.81 6.91 -4.72
CA ARG A 80 -25.20 7.23 -4.29
C ARG A 80 -25.48 7.11 -2.79
N GLN A 81 -24.45 7.03 -1.93
CA GLN A 81 -24.65 7.13 -0.48
C GLN A 81 -25.10 8.54 -0.10
N ILE A 82 -26.03 8.65 0.85
CA ILE A 82 -26.50 9.94 1.37
C ILE A 82 -25.37 10.60 2.15
N LEU A 83 -25.00 11.81 1.75
CA LEU A 83 -23.94 12.61 2.39
C LEU A 83 -24.54 13.72 3.26
N LEU A 84 -25.50 14.46 2.72
CA LEU A 84 -26.15 15.55 3.44
C LEU A 84 -27.65 15.53 3.24
N ARG A 85 -28.36 16.06 4.22
CA ARG A 85 -29.76 16.45 4.09
C ARG A 85 -29.85 17.96 4.09
N LEU A 86 -30.47 18.50 3.05
CA LEU A 86 -30.75 19.92 2.90
C LEU A 86 -32.23 20.19 3.22
N TYR A 87 -32.54 21.44 3.54
CA TYR A 87 -33.91 21.95 3.56
C TYR A 87 -33.99 23.31 2.89
N GLN A 88 -35.09 23.56 2.19
CA GLN A 88 -35.39 24.83 1.53
C GLN A 88 -36.64 25.45 2.16
N LYS A 89 -36.61 26.74 2.45
CA LYS A 89 -37.75 27.47 3.00
C LYS A 89 -38.59 28.01 1.83
N GLY A 90 -39.77 27.44 1.57
CA GLY A 90 -40.71 28.00 0.58
C GLY A 90 -41.46 27.03 -0.32
N GLN A 91 -41.20 25.72 -0.27
CA GLN A 91 -42.01 24.73 -0.99
C GLN A 91 -43.15 24.22 -0.10
N ASN A 92 -44.37 24.23 -0.65
CA ASN A 92 -45.64 24.03 0.05
C ASN A 92 -45.66 22.78 0.94
N SER A 93 -46.32 22.93 2.09
CA SER A 93 -46.32 22.07 3.28
C SER A 93 -46.84 20.62 3.14
N SER A 94 -46.97 20.10 1.93
CA SER A 94 -47.49 18.74 1.66
C SER A 94 -46.50 17.82 0.94
N GLU A 95 -45.45 18.36 0.31
CA GLU A 95 -44.29 17.60 -0.16
C GLU A 95 -43.07 18.01 0.64
N PHE A 96 -42.74 17.24 1.69
CA PHE A 96 -41.43 17.29 2.30
C PHE A 96 -40.41 16.83 1.27
N ASP A 97 -39.97 17.76 0.44
CA ASP A 97 -39.03 17.50 -0.62
C ASP A 97 -37.69 17.18 0.02
N ARG A 98 -37.43 15.87 0.16
CA ARG A 98 -36.28 15.32 0.88
C ARG A 98 -35.05 15.50 0.00
N HIS A 99 -34.53 16.72 -0.01
CA HIS A 99 -33.32 17.08 -0.72
C HIS A 99 -32.11 16.42 -0.04
N PHE A 100 -31.73 15.25 -0.56
CA PHE A 100 -30.53 14.54 -0.15
C PHE A 100 -29.42 14.78 -1.16
N LEU A 101 -28.25 15.19 -0.68
CA LEU A 101 -27.06 15.17 -1.52
C LEU A 101 -26.45 13.77 -1.46
N LEU A 102 -26.29 13.17 -2.62
CA LEU A 102 -25.72 11.83 -2.77
C LEU A 102 -24.26 11.91 -3.23
N ALA A 103 -23.46 10.93 -2.82
CA ALA A 103 -22.09 10.80 -3.31
C ALA A 103 -22.07 10.51 -4.82
N PRO A 104 -21.31 11.27 -5.63
CA PRO A 104 -21.27 11.09 -7.08
C PRO A 104 -20.68 9.73 -7.48
N GLN A 105 -19.70 9.25 -6.71
CA GLN A 105 -19.05 7.96 -6.89
C GLN A 105 -18.56 7.39 -5.55
N ALA A 106 -18.03 6.18 -5.58
CA ALA A 106 -17.42 5.58 -4.41
C ALA A 106 -16.01 6.18 -4.19
N GLY A 107 -15.65 6.49 -2.95
CA GLY A 107 -14.42 7.22 -2.67
C GLY A 107 -14.21 7.48 -1.19
N ILE A 108 -13.10 8.15 -0.86
CA ILE A 108 -12.84 8.65 0.50
C ILE A 108 -13.14 10.14 0.52
N LEU A 109 -14.00 10.59 1.42
CA LEU A 109 -14.27 12.02 1.60
C LEU A 109 -13.13 12.67 2.38
N VAL A 110 -12.52 13.68 1.80
CA VAL A 110 -11.47 14.50 2.41
C VAL A 110 -11.93 15.95 2.41
N LYS A 111 -11.51 16.72 3.42
CA LYS A 111 -11.84 18.15 3.55
C LYS A 111 -13.34 18.43 3.48
N LYS A 112 -14.03 18.28 4.60
CA LYS A 112 -15.40 18.73 4.78
C LYS A 112 -15.42 20.26 4.79
N GLN A 113 -16.20 20.86 3.91
CA GLN A 113 -16.30 22.32 3.74
C GLN A 113 -17.65 22.89 4.21
N VAL A 114 -18.44 22.08 4.92
CA VAL A 114 -19.77 22.49 5.40
C VAL A 114 -20.05 22.05 6.83
N GLU A 115 -20.90 22.84 7.48
CA GLU A 115 -21.41 22.59 8.82
C GLU A 115 -22.93 22.57 8.85
N VAL A 116 -23.49 21.93 9.88
CA VAL A 116 -24.93 21.93 10.13
C VAL A 116 -25.39 23.36 10.42
N GLY A 117 -26.49 23.79 9.79
CA GLY A 117 -27.00 25.15 9.89
C GLY A 117 -26.38 26.13 8.89
N GLN A 118 -25.42 25.71 8.07
CA GLN A 118 -24.86 26.56 7.01
C GLN A 118 -25.78 26.57 5.77
N HIS A 119 -25.90 27.72 5.12
CA HIS A 119 -26.51 27.83 3.80
C HIS A 119 -25.48 27.52 2.70
N VAL A 120 -25.83 26.63 1.78
CA VAL A 120 -24.98 26.25 0.63
C VAL A 120 -25.70 26.63 -0.67
N PRO A 121 -25.06 27.40 -1.56
CA PRO A 121 -25.64 27.74 -2.85
C PRO A 121 -25.56 26.56 -3.83
N THR A 122 -26.38 26.61 -4.89
CA THR A 122 -26.26 25.72 -6.05
C THR A 122 -24.84 25.80 -6.63
N GLY A 123 -24.24 24.66 -6.91
CA GLY A 123 -22.85 24.54 -7.38
C GLY A 123 -21.80 24.66 -6.27
N GLY A 124 -22.19 24.98 -5.04
CA GLY A 124 -21.29 25.06 -3.89
C GLY A 124 -20.64 23.70 -3.60
N THR A 125 -19.36 23.71 -3.24
CA THR A 125 -18.62 22.50 -2.87
C THR A 125 -18.79 22.22 -1.38
N VAL A 126 -19.21 20.99 -1.04
CA VAL A 126 -19.43 20.58 0.36
C VAL A 126 -18.29 19.74 0.93
N ALA A 127 -17.59 19.02 0.06
CA ALA A 127 -16.47 18.17 0.42
C ALA A 127 -15.65 17.83 -0.83
N MET A 128 -14.44 17.33 -0.65
CA MET A 128 -13.63 16.75 -1.73
C MET A 128 -13.69 15.23 -1.62
N LEU A 129 -13.92 14.54 -2.73
CA LEU A 129 -13.97 13.08 -2.79
C LEU A 129 -12.72 12.59 -3.52
N GLN A 130 -11.91 11.77 -2.85
CA GLN A 130 -10.83 11.04 -3.48
C GLN A 130 -11.38 9.76 -4.10
N ASP A 131 -11.17 9.60 -5.41
CA ASP A 131 -11.42 8.34 -6.10
C ASP A 131 -10.36 7.31 -5.70
N VAL A 132 -10.82 6.19 -5.15
CA VAL A 132 -9.96 5.08 -4.72
C VAL A 132 -10.33 3.76 -5.40
N ALA A 133 -11.20 3.77 -6.42
CA ALA A 133 -11.53 2.58 -7.20
C ALA A 133 -10.29 2.04 -7.92
N GLN A 134 -9.48 2.96 -8.42
CA GLN A 134 -8.12 2.73 -8.89
C GLN A 134 -7.19 3.68 -8.13
N VAL A 135 -5.96 3.25 -7.93
CA VAL A 135 -4.92 4.07 -7.31
C VAL A 135 -3.69 4.07 -8.19
N LYS A 136 -2.94 5.18 -8.14
CA LYS A 136 -1.76 5.40 -8.95
C LYS A 136 -0.53 5.44 -8.07
N VAL A 137 0.57 4.88 -8.54
CA VAL A 137 1.86 4.93 -7.84
C VAL A 137 2.88 5.51 -8.81
N PRO A 138 3.19 6.81 -8.73
CA PRO A 138 4.30 7.40 -9.48
C PRO A 138 5.63 6.93 -8.88
N LEU A 139 6.51 6.43 -9.75
CA LEU A 139 7.83 5.93 -9.42
C LEU A 139 8.88 6.70 -10.20
N LEU A 140 9.95 7.11 -9.52
CA LEU A 140 11.11 7.73 -10.17
C LEU A 140 12.05 6.64 -10.69
N MET A 141 12.15 6.52 -12.00
CA MET A 141 12.97 5.52 -12.68
C MET A 141 14.26 6.16 -13.24
N PRO A 142 15.44 5.55 -13.02
CA PRO A 142 16.70 5.98 -13.64
C PRO A 142 16.74 5.71 -15.14
N SER A 143 17.35 6.64 -15.91
CA SER A 143 17.35 6.70 -17.38
C SER A 143 17.80 5.46 -18.22
N PRO A 144 18.65 4.53 -17.76
CA PRO A 144 18.96 3.37 -18.58
C PRO A 144 17.91 2.25 -18.48
N LEU A 145 17.01 2.31 -17.49
CA LEU A 145 16.11 1.21 -17.16
C LEU A 145 14.73 1.34 -17.81
N GLU A 146 14.26 2.55 -18.13
CA GLU A 146 12.95 2.73 -18.81
C GLU A 146 12.87 2.03 -20.15
N GLN A 147 13.99 1.96 -20.89
CA GLN A 147 14.02 1.39 -22.25
C GLN A 147 13.69 -0.10 -22.24
N ARG A 148 13.82 -0.75 -21.07
CA ARG A 148 13.58 -2.17 -20.85
C ARG A 148 12.15 -2.44 -20.36
N LEU A 149 11.40 -1.40 -19.99
CA LEU A 149 10.01 -1.43 -19.54
C LEU A 149 9.04 -1.12 -20.69
N LYS A 150 7.87 -1.76 -20.70
CA LYS A 150 6.79 -1.43 -21.64
C LYS A 150 5.52 -1.04 -20.90
N LEU A 151 4.68 -0.26 -21.60
CA LEU A 151 3.32 -0.01 -21.18
C LEU A 151 2.56 -1.33 -21.05
N CYS A 152 1.64 -1.39 -20.08
CA CYS A 152 0.86 -2.57 -19.72
C CYS A 152 1.67 -3.76 -19.18
N ASP A 153 2.96 -3.60 -18.88
CA ASP A 153 3.71 -4.66 -18.19
C ASP A 153 3.09 -4.91 -16.80
N PRO A 154 2.84 -6.18 -16.42
CA PRO A 154 2.35 -6.52 -15.10
C PRO A 154 3.47 -6.38 -14.07
N VAL A 155 3.15 -5.75 -12.94
CA VAL A 155 4.10 -5.48 -11.85
C VAL A 155 3.55 -5.96 -10.52
N SER A 156 4.44 -6.41 -9.64
CA SER A 156 4.07 -6.79 -8.28
C SER A 156 4.25 -5.60 -7.35
N VAL A 157 3.19 -5.22 -6.64
CA VAL A 157 3.17 -4.10 -5.70
C VAL A 157 2.95 -4.64 -4.29
N SER A 158 3.80 -4.23 -3.36
CA SER A 158 3.68 -4.51 -1.93
C SER A 158 3.44 -3.19 -1.20
N ILE A 159 2.42 -3.14 -0.35
CA ILE A 159 2.11 -1.93 0.42
C ILE A 159 2.61 -2.15 1.84
N LEU A 160 3.40 -1.20 2.35
CA LEU A 160 4.06 -1.32 3.65
C LEU A 160 3.04 -1.46 4.78
N GLU A 161 1.94 -0.72 4.70
CA GLU A 161 0.84 -0.75 5.67
C GLU A 161 -0.02 -2.02 5.56
N LEU A 162 0.15 -2.83 4.50
CA LEU A 162 -0.59 -4.06 4.24
C LEU A 162 0.38 -5.23 3.89
N PRO A 163 1.29 -5.62 4.79
CA PRO A 163 2.39 -6.54 4.49
C PRO A 163 1.94 -7.98 4.19
N SER A 164 0.73 -8.36 4.60
CA SER A 164 0.16 -9.70 4.37
C SER A 164 -0.37 -9.90 2.94
N ARG A 165 -0.31 -8.88 2.08
CA ARG A 165 -0.90 -8.92 0.74
C ARG A 165 0.03 -8.30 -0.30
N THR A 166 0.13 -8.97 -1.43
CA THR A 166 0.72 -8.44 -2.66
C THR A 166 -0.39 -8.10 -3.64
N PHE A 167 -0.25 -6.98 -4.31
CA PHE A 167 -1.18 -6.49 -5.33
C PHE A 167 -0.53 -6.57 -6.70
N THR A 168 -1.32 -6.78 -7.73
CA THR A 168 -0.85 -6.72 -9.12
C THR A 168 -1.24 -5.37 -9.70
N GLY A 169 -0.26 -4.65 -10.23
CA GLY A 169 -0.45 -3.40 -10.95
C GLY A 169 -0.08 -3.52 -12.42
N LEU A 170 -0.40 -2.49 -13.20
CA LEU A 170 -0.01 -2.35 -14.60
C LEU A 170 0.71 -1.03 -14.80
N VAL A 171 1.72 -1.02 -15.67
CA VAL A 171 2.36 0.23 -16.09
C VAL A 171 1.39 1.01 -16.98
N GLU A 172 0.88 2.15 -16.48
CA GLU A 172 -0.10 3.00 -17.20
C GLU A 172 0.59 4.04 -18.07
N THR A 173 1.64 4.70 -17.56
CA THR A 173 2.29 5.81 -18.26
C THR A 173 3.78 5.86 -17.94
N ILE A 174 4.59 6.19 -18.95
CA ILE A 174 6.02 6.45 -18.82
C ILE A 174 6.26 7.88 -19.30
N ALA A 175 6.39 8.82 -18.36
CA ALA A 175 6.51 10.24 -18.65
C ALA A 175 7.97 10.72 -18.57
N HIS A 176 8.38 11.47 -19.58
CA HIS A 176 9.67 12.15 -19.64
C HIS A 176 9.53 13.53 -19.00
N THR A 177 10.24 13.79 -17.90
CA THR A 177 10.24 15.13 -17.31
C THR A 177 11.09 16.06 -18.18
N ARG A 178 10.51 17.16 -18.69
CA ARG A 178 11.13 18.09 -19.65
C ARG A 178 12.25 19.00 -19.06
N LYS A 179 12.62 18.81 -17.79
CA LYS A 179 13.70 19.55 -17.09
C LYS A 179 15.00 18.72 -17.11
N PRO A 180 16.20 19.32 -16.94
CA PRO A 180 17.48 18.65 -17.23
C PRO A 180 17.90 17.54 -16.24
N ALA A 181 16.95 16.86 -15.60
CA ALA A 181 17.22 15.74 -14.69
C ALA A 181 16.91 14.41 -15.40
N SER A 182 17.90 13.52 -15.38
CA SER A 182 17.96 12.13 -15.84
C SER A 182 16.98 11.16 -15.13
N LYS A 183 15.78 11.62 -14.79
CA LYS A 183 14.77 10.85 -14.06
C LYS A 183 13.47 10.83 -14.84
N GLN A 184 12.96 9.64 -15.08
CA GLN A 184 11.64 9.43 -15.68
C GLN A 184 10.62 9.11 -14.60
N THR A 185 9.36 9.46 -14.84
CA THR A 185 8.26 9.09 -13.94
C THR A 185 7.44 7.98 -14.59
N VAL A 186 7.42 6.81 -13.96
CA VAL A 186 6.59 5.68 -14.35
C VAL A 186 5.40 5.60 -13.42
N THR A 187 4.19 5.68 -13.96
CA THR A 187 2.96 5.56 -13.18
C THR A 187 2.44 4.14 -13.29
N VAL A 188 2.29 3.49 -12.13
CA VAL A 188 1.67 2.17 -12.02
C VAL A 188 0.24 2.32 -11.53
N LEU A 189 -0.71 1.70 -12.23
CA LEU A 189 -2.12 1.66 -11.88
C LEU A 189 -2.44 0.36 -11.16
N ILE A 190 -3.14 0.46 -10.03
CA ILE A 190 -3.59 -0.69 -9.23
C ILE A 190 -5.10 -0.60 -9.08
N HIS A 191 -5.78 -1.72 -9.35
CA HIS A 191 -7.22 -1.85 -9.18
C HIS A 191 -7.54 -2.24 -7.72
N ASN A 192 -8.43 -1.48 -7.08
CA ASN A 192 -8.76 -1.63 -5.67
C ASN A 192 -10.14 -2.32 -5.49
N THR A 193 -10.24 -3.58 -5.93
CA THR A 193 -11.52 -4.32 -6.02
C THR A 193 -11.98 -4.88 -4.66
N GLY A 194 -13.30 -4.90 -4.40
CA GLY A 194 -13.93 -5.70 -3.34
C GLY A 194 -13.99 -5.06 -1.94
N SER A 195 -13.36 -3.91 -1.74
CA SER A 195 -13.42 -2.96 -0.62
C SER A 195 -12.08 -2.22 -0.67
N PRO A 196 -12.05 -0.88 -0.73
CA PRO A 196 -10.78 -0.19 -0.95
C PRO A 196 -9.90 -0.31 0.28
N ARG A 197 -8.99 -1.29 0.23
CA ARG A 197 -7.98 -1.55 1.26
C ARG A 197 -6.81 -0.61 1.09
N ILE A 198 -6.46 -0.36 -0.17
CA ILE A 198 -5.41 0.58 -0.52
C ILE A 198 -5.98 1.98 -0.36
N ARG A 199 -5.34 2.80 0.46
CA ARG A 199 -5.71 4.21 0.66
C ARG A 199 -4.62 5.11 0.07
N PRO A 200 -5.00 6.26 -0.50
CA PRO A 200 -4.04 7.30 -0.84
C PRO A 200 -3.17 7.67 0.36
N GLY A 201 -1.90 7.96 0.12
CA GLY A 201 -0.89 8.26 1.14
C GLY A 201 -0.14 7.05 1.69
N MET A 202 -0.55 5.82 1.35
CA MET A 202 0.21 4.61 1.72
C MET A 202 1.54 4.49 0.97
N HIS A 203 2.50 3.77 1.54
CA HIS A 203 3.80 3.54 0.94
C HIS A 203 3.78 2.24 0.13
N ALA A 204 4.05 2.34 -1.16
CA ALA A 204 4.09 1.21 -2.08
C ALA A 204 5.53 0.92 -2.51
N THR A 205 5.90 -0.36 -2.45
CA THR A 205 7.11 -0.91 -3.06
C THR A 205 6.72 -1.69 -4.30
N VAL A 206 7.24 -1.29 -5.46
CA VAL A 206 6.91 -1.90 -6.75
C VAL A 206 8.12 -2.65 -7.28
N ARG A 207 7.90 -3.91 -7.65
CA ARG A 207 8.88 -4.76 -8.35
C ARG A 207 8.57 -4.73 -9.85
N LEU A 208 9.44 -4.08 -10.61
CA LEU A 208 9.36 -3.93 -12.06
C LEU A 208 10.17 -5.04 -12.73
N PRO A 209 9.59 -5.79 -13.69
CA PRO A 209 10.34 -6.76 -14.47
C PRO A 209 11.23 -6.01 -15.47
N ILE A 210 12.53 -6.26 -15.46
CA ILE A 210 13.46 -5.70 -16.43
C ILE A 210 13.84 -6.80 -17.42
N ARG A 211 13.58 -6.57 -18.70
CA ARG A 211 13.97 -7.52 -19.76
C ARG A 211 15.46 -7.48 -20.02
N PRO A 212 16.19 -8.61 -20.08
CA PRO A 212 17.60 -8.61 -20.47
C PRO A 212 17.79 -7.94 -21.84
N VAL A 213 18.82 -7.10 -21.96
CA VAL A 213 19.24 -6.62 -23.29
C VAL A 213 19.92 -7.82 -23.97
N PRO A 214 19.48 -8.26 -25.17
CA PRO A 214 20.19 -9.31 -25.88
C PRO A 214 21.61 -8.82 -26.13
N ALA A 215 22.60 -9.59 -25.67
CA ALA A 215 24.01 -9.28 -25.89
C ALA A 215 24.21 -9.12 -27.40
N MET A 216 24.53 -7.91 -27.86
CA MET A 216 24.91 -7.71 -29.25
C MET A 216 26.13 -8.57 -29.51
N ALA A 217 25.98 -9.56 -30.39
CA ALA A 217 27.09 -10.33 -30.92
C ALA A 217 28.06 -9.34 -31.58
N ARG A 218 29.17 -9.06 -30.91
CA ARG A 218 30.29 -8.32 -31.49
C ARG A 218 30.74 -9.10 -32.72
N ARG A 219 30.54 -8.52 -33.92
CA ARG A 219 31.19 -8.95 -35.15
C ARG A 219 32.55 -8.29 -35.26
#